data_AF-A0A956SS40-F1
#
_entry.id   AF-A0A956SS40-F1
#
_cell.length_a   1.000
_cell.length_b   1.000
_cell.length_c   1.000
_cell.angle_alpha   90.00
_cell.angle_beta   90.00
_cell.angle_gamma   90.00
#
_symmetry.space_group_name_H-M   'P 1'
#
loop_
_entity.id
_entity.type
_entity.pdbx_description
1 polymer ?
#
loop_
_entity_poly.entity_id
_entity_poly.type
_entity_poly.pdbx_seq_one_letter_code
_entity_poly.pdbx_strand_id
1 'polypeptide(L)' 'MSDLLKNRAAVKALSRERDEGRLRRGEVSPSELQRENLVFRGFRKDVIGLKPKYKPKSVDFVLA' A
#
# COMPACT_ATOMS: atom_id res chain seq x y z
N MET A 1 -22.34 -1.41 13.16
CA MET A 1 -20.96 -1.44 12.58
C MET A 1 -20.43 -2.88 12.48
N SER A 2 -21.26 -3.88 12.12
CA SER A 2 -20.93 -5.31 12.19
C SER A 2 -21.15 -6.07 10.88
N ASP A 3 -21.88 -5.51 9.92
CA ASP A 3 -22.16 -6.18 8.63
C ASP A 3 -21.08 -5.95 7.56
N LEU A 4 -20.25 -4.91 7.69
CA LEU A 4 -19.12 -4.63 6.78
C LEU A 4 -17.98 -5.65 6.88
N LEU A 5 -17.90 -6.42 7.98
CA LEU A 5 -16.84 -7.40 8.22
C LEU A 5 -17.18 -8.80 7.68
N LYS A 6 -18.45 -9.10 7.42
CA LYS A 6 -18.91 -10.47 7.12
C LYS A 6 -18.44 -11.00 5.77
N ASN A 7 -17.93 -10.16 4.87
CA ASN A 7 -17.50 -10.64 3.55
C ASN A 7 -16.28 -9.92 2.96
N ARG A 8 -15.29 -9.61 3.79
CA ARG A 8 -14.02 -9.01 3.35
C ARG A 8 -13.33 -9.83 2.24
N ALA A 9 -13.47 -11.15 2.27
CA ALA A 9 -12.95 -12.05 1.24
C ALA A 9 -13.64 -11.82 -0.10
N ALA A 10 -14.97 -11.75 -0.12
CA ALA A 10 -15.76 -11.49 -1.32
C ALA A 10 -15.45 -10.11 -1.91
N VAL A 11 -15.34 -9.08 -1.07
CA VAL A 11 -14.98 -7.72 -1.51
C VAL A 11 -13.57 -7.70 -2.14
N LYS A 12 -12.60 -8.41 -1.55
CA LYS A 12 -11.26 -8.56 -2.14
C LYS A 12 -11.28 -9.33 -3.46
N ALA A 13 -12.12 -10.36 -3.59
CA ALA A 13 -12.24 -11.13 -4.82
C ALA A 13 -12.79 -10.26 -5.97
N LEU A 14 -13.87 -9.52 -5.72
CA LEU A 14 -14.45 -8.58 -6.69
C LEU A 14 -13.46 -7.49 -7.11
N SER A 15 -12.68 -6.96 -6.16
CA SER A 15 -11.65 -5.96 -6.46
C SER A 15 -10.56 -6.53 -7.38
N ARG A 16 -10.13 -7.79 -7.15
CA ARG A 16 -9.11 -8.44 -7.99
C ARG A 16 -9.60 -8.70 -9.41
N GLU A 17 -10.83 -9.19 -9.55
CA GLU A 17 -11.43 -9.43 -10.86
C GLU A 17 -11.50 -8.14 -11.70
N ARG A 18 -11.87 -7.03 -11.06
CA ARG A 18 -11.88 -5.71 -11.69
C ARG A 18 -10.48 -5.28 -12.16
N ASP A 19 -9.48 -5.42 -11.29
CA ASP A 19 -8.10 -5.05 -11.59
C ASP A 19 -7.51 -5.89 -12.73
N GLU A 20 -7.78 -7.20 -12.75
CA GLU A 20 -7.39 -8.08 -13.85
C GLU A 20 -8.08 -7.71 -15.17
N GLY A 21 -9.35 -7.29 -15.12
CA GLY A 21 -10.06 -6.78 -16.29
C GLY A 21 -9.40 -5.52 -16.86
N ARG A 22 -8.99 -4.59 -15.98
CA ARG A 22 -8.28 -3.35 -16.38
C ARG A 22 -6.93 -3.66 -17.00
N LEU A 23 -6.17 -4.61 -16.42
CA LEU A 23 -4.90 -5.08 -16.98
C LEU A 23 -5.09 -5.70 -18.37
N ARG A 24 -6.10 -6.58 -18.52
CA ARG A 24 -6.40 -7.26 -19.80
C ARG A 24 -6.80 -6.27 -20.89
N ARG A 25 -7.55 -5.22 -20.55
CA ARG A 25 -7.95 -4.15 -21.48
C ARG A 25 -6.86 -3.12 -21.74
N GLY A 26 -5.73 -3.19 -21.04
CA GLY A 26 -4.65 -2.21 -21.16
C GLY A 26 -4.99 -0.83 -20.59
N GLU A 27 -6.04 -0.73 -19.75
CA GLU A 27 -6.48 0.52 -19.13
C GLU A 27 -5.51 1.00 -18.04
N VAL A 28 -4.69 0.09 -17.51
CA VAL A 28 -3.69 0.37 -16.49
C VAL A 28 -2.51 -0.56 -16.69
N SER A 29 -1.29 -0.05 -16.56
CA SER A 29 -0.10 -0.89 -16.55
C SER A 29 0.05 -1.62 -15.20
N PRO A 30 0.78 -2.76 -15.15
CA PRO A 30 1.05 -3.44 -13.88
C PRO A 30 1.69 -2.55 -12.81
N SER A 31 2.57 -1.63 -13.21
CA SER A 31 3.28 -0.74 -12.29
C SER A 31 2.37 0.37 -11.74
N GLU A 32 1.44 0.89 -12.54
CA GLU A 32 0.42 1.85 -12.09
C GLU A 32 -0.59 1.21 -11.15
N LEU A 33 -1.04 -0.01 -11.48
CA LEU A 33 -1.94 -0.76 -10.62
C LEU A 33 -1.27 -1.10 -9.28
N GLN A 34 0.01 -1.48 -9.30
CA GLN A 34 0.79 -1.68 -8.08
C GLN A 34 0.86 -0.38 -7.27
N ARG A 35 1.13 0.76 -7.91
CA ARG A 35 1.13 2.06 -7.24
C ARG A 35 -0.24 2.37 -6.62
N GLU A 36 -1.34 2.08 -7.29
CA GLU A 36 -2.73 2.24 -6.79
C GLU A 36 -3.00 1.39 -5.55
N ASN A 37 -2.58 0.12 -5.59
CA ASN A 37 -2.81 -0.84 -4.52
C ASN A 37 -1.81 -0.71 -3.35
N LEU A 38 -0.77 0.12 -3.46
CA LEU A 38 0.12 0.40 -2.34
C LEU A 38 -0.64 1.09 -1.21
N VAL A 39 -0.84 0.34 -0.12
CA VAL A 39 -1.44 0.79 1.14
C VAL A 39 -0.69 1.99 1.75
N PHE A 40 0.53 2.27 1.28
CA PHE A 40 1.37 3.39 1.71
C PHE A 40 1.33 4.61 0.79
N ARG A 41 0.30 4.78 -0.06
CA ARG A 41 0.11 6.03 -0.81
C ARG A 41 -0.01 7.21 0.15
N GLY A 42 0.92 8.15 0.06
CA GLY A 42 0.91 9.39 0.85
C GLY A 42 1.52 9.28 2.25
N PHE A 43 2.04 8.12 2.64
CA PHE A 43 2.73 8.01 3.91
C PHE A 43 4.12 8.59 3.82
N ARG A 44 4.29 9.72 4.50
CA ARG A 44 5.57 10.27 4.89
C ARG A 44 6.41 9.18 5.59
N LYS A 45 7.55 8.82 5.00
CA LYS A 45 8.44 7.76 5.50
C LYS A 45 8.94 8.04 6.93
N ASP A 46 8.91 9.30 7.34
CA ASP A 46 9.19 9.78 8.70
C ASP A 46 8.04 9.54 9.70
N VAL A 47 6.81 9.30 9.25
CA VAL A 47 5.63 9.09 10.10
C VAL A 47 5.37 7.60 10.36
N ILE A 48 5.68 6.72 9.39
CA ILE A 48 5.67 5.28 9.63
C ILE A 48 6.97 4.90 10.33
N GLY A 49 6.97 5.07 11.65
CA GLY A 49 8.07 4.74 12.54
C GLY A 49 8.37 3.24 12.57
N LEU A 50 9.01 2.72 11.54
CA LEU A 50 10.00 1.68 11.74
C LEU A 50 11.25 2.40 12.24
N LYS A 51 11.40 2.54 13.56
CA LYS A 51 12.70 2.92 14.13
C LYS A 51 13.71 1.95 13.53
N PRO A 52 14.80 2.43 12.89
CA PRO A 52 15.84 1.53 12.41
C PRO A 52 16.27 0.65 13.58
N LYS A 53 16.15 -0.68 13.41
CA LYS A 53 16.48 -1.67 14.44
C LYS A 53 17.92 -1.51 14.97
N TYR A 54 18.75 -0.81 14.21
CA TYR A 54 20.11 -0.43 14.57
C TYR A 54 20.29 1.09 14.37
N LYS A 55 20.36 1.85 15.47
CA LYS A 55 20.93 3.21 15.45
C LYS A 55 22.44 3.05 15.66
N PRO A 56 23.31 3.28 14.65
CA PRO A 56 24.74 3.37 14.91
C PRO A 56 24.98 4.51 15.91
N LYS A 57 25.83 4.28 16.91
CA LYS A 57 26.03 5.19 18.07
C LYS A 57 26.54 6.60 17.70
N SER A 58 26.86 6.87 16.44
CA SER A 58 27.68 8.01 16.02
C SER A 58 27.09 8.89 14.92
N VAL A 59 25.83 8.71 14.53
CA VAL A 59 25.23 9.58 13.48
C VAL A 59 23.92 10.16 13.98
N ASP A 60 23.98 11.41 14.44
CA ASP A 60 22.81 12.26 14.55
C ASP A 60 22.56 12.83 13.16
N PHE A 61 21.49 12.38 12.51
CA PHE A 61 21.06 12.98 11.27
C PHE A 61 20.56 14.39 11.58
N VAL A 62 21.23 15.40 11.01
CA VAL A 62 20.70 16.75 10.90
C VAL A 62 19.44 16.66 10.04
N LEU A 63 18.28 16.84 10.66
CA LEU A 63 17.05 17.16 9.94
C LEU A 63 17.21 18.58 9.40
N ALA A 64 17.45 18.70 8.10
CA ALA A 64 17.24 19.92 7.33
C ALA A 64 15.86 19.88 6.67
#